data_AF-A0A7S1C769-F1
#
_entry.id   AF-A0A7S1C769-F1
#
_cell.length_a   1.000
_cell.length_b   1.000
_cell.length_c   1.000
_cell.angle_alpha   90.00
_cell.angle_beta   90.00
_cell.angle_gamma   90.00
#
_symmetry.space_group_name_H-M   'P 1'
#
loop_
_entity.id
_entity.type
_entity.pdbx_description
1 polymer ?
#
loop_
_entity_poly.entity_id
_entity_poly.type
_entity_poly.pdbx_seq_one_letter_code
_entity_poly.pdbx_strand_id
1 'polypeptide(L)'
;MSLYLHPNHPHALQLAGGAYYCDVCRGSDHERWRSTAGYDWDCCSVCRRDAMLVPDKLATRAHRHVLYYCARPGYRCDGCGGHDLRRYRCDDDDFDLCGRCFDSEVLAVAARGASDEASGGDGATGLKGTMARMGARIASSAHPHVLQRMRAGPAWFCDMCARRDGRGHGVEGAAAERWRCLSGCDYDLCGACMGRTRQDGGGA
;
A
#
# COMPACT_ATOMS: atom_id res chain seq x y z
N MET A 1 -13.41 -14.59 -8.42
CA MET A 1 -13.31 -14.47 -6.96
C MET A 1 -12.51 -13.21 -6.68
N SER A 2 -12.63 -12.58 -5.52
CA SER A 2 -11.79 -11.41 -5.20
C SER A 2 -10.67 -11.86 -4.28
N LEU A 3 -9.42 -11.77 -4.73
CA LEU A 3 -8.24 -12.07 -3.93
C LEU A 3 -7.75 -10.80 -3.22
N TYR A 4 -7.45 -10.93 -1.93
CA TYR A 4 -6.93 -9.84 -1.09
C TYR A 4 -5.50 -10.18 -0.67
N LEU A 5 -4.54 -9.28 -0.88
CA LEU A 5 -3.21 -9.40 -0.29
C LEU A 5 -3.10 -8.47 0.91
N HIS A 6 -2.78 -9.05 2.06
CA HIS A 6 -2.52 -8.28 3.26
C HIS A 6 -1.04 -7.84 3.30
N PRO A 7 -0.70 -6.58 3.65
CA PRO A 7 0.69 -6.12 3.68
C PRO A 7 1.61 -6.98 4.55
N ASN A 8 1.08 -7.54 5.64
CA ASN A 8 1.81 -8.42 6.56
C ASN A 8 1.86 -9.90 6.14
N HIS A 9 1.37 -10.26 4.94
CA HIS A 9 1.41 -11.64 4.45
C HIS A 9 1.47 -11.71 2.92
N PRO A 10 2.47 -12.38 2.34
CA PRO A 10 2.70 -12.31 0.90
C PRO A 10 1.67 -13.06 0.06
N HIS A 11 0.80 -13.87 0.66
CA HIS A 11 -0.17 -14.70 -0.07
C HIS A 11 -1.57 -14.09 -0.06
N ALA A 12 -2.31 -14.38 -1.13
CA ALA A 12 -3.70 -14.00 -1.22
C ALA A 12 -4.55 -14.66 -0.12
N LEU A 13 -5.62 -13.97 0.25
CA LEU A 13 -6.56 -14.38 1.26
C LEU A 13 -7.91 -14.73 0.65
N GLN A 14 -8.52 -15.76 1.21
CA GLN A 14 -9.87 -16.20 0.88
C GLN A 14 -10.71 -16.33 2.15
N LEU A 15 -12.03 -16.15 2.02
CA LEU A 15 -12.94 -16.36 3.14
C LEU A 15 -12.97 -17.85 3.51
N ALA A 16 -12.83 -18.15 4.80
CA ALA A 16 -12.83 -19.48 5.37
C ALA A 16 -13.78 -19.55 6.57
N GLY A 17 -14.15 -20.77 6.96
CA GLY A 17 -14.92 -21.04 8.17
C GLY A 17 -14.06 -21.49 9.35
N GLY A 18 -14.70 -21.61 10.52
CA GLY A 18 -14.12 -22.18 11.73
C GLY A 18 -13.45 -21.17 12.66
N ALA A 19 -13.09 -21.63 13.86
CA ALA A 19 -12.37 -20.84 14.84
C ALA A 19 -10.96 -20.50 14.34
N TYR A 20 -10.49 -19.30 14.66
CA TYR A 20 -9.18 -18.79 14.27
C TYR A 20 -8.72 -17.68 15.22
N TYR A 21 -7.45 -17.33 15.12
CA TYR A 21 -6.89 -16.11 15.69
C TYR A 21 -6.26 -15.29 14.58
N CYS A 22 -6.52 -13.99 14.55
CA CYS A 22 -5.94 -13.10 13.55
C CYS A 22 -4.44 -12.93 13.82
N ASP A 23 -3.59 -13.23 12.85
CA ASP A 23 -2.14 -13.09 12.97
C ASP A 23 -1.67 -11.63 13.06
N VAL A 24 -2.53 -10.70 12.67
CA VAL A 24 -2.24 -9.26 12.66
C VAL A 24 -2.54 -8.64 14.03
N CYS A 25 -3.76 -8.81 14.55
CA CYS A 25 -4.21 -8.15 15.78
C CYS A 25 -4.35 -9.08 16.99
N ARG A 26 -4.15 -10.40 16.80
CA ARG A 26 -4.38 -11.47 17.80
C ARG A 26 -5.82 -11.60 18.30
N GLY A 27 -6.78 -10.88 17.71
CA GLY A 27 -8.22 -10.99 17.98
C GLY A 27 -8.92 -11.98 17.03
N SER A 28 -10.25 -11.94 17.01
CA SER A 28 -11.09 -12.70 16.07
C SER A 28 -12.42 -11.97 15.84
N ASP A 29 -13.10 -12.29 14.74
CA ASP A 29 -14.46 -11.86 14.44
C ASP A 29 -15.23 -12.97 13.69
N HIS A 30 -16.37 -12.62 13.08
CA HIS A 30 -17.21 -13.57 12.35
C HIS A 30 -16.70 -13.94 10.94
N GLU A 31 -15.66 -13.26 10.43
CA GLU A 31 -15.09 -13.54 9.11
C GLU A 31 -13.61 -13.90 9.22
N ARG A 32 -13.31 -15.17 8.98
CA ARG A 32 -11.93 -15.65 8.87
C ARG A 32 -11.44 -15.51 7.44
N TRP A 33 -10.37 -14.75 7.24
CA TRP A 33 -9.69 -14.64 5.95
C TRP A 33 -8.38 -15.42 6.00
N ARG A 34 -8.33 -16.57 5.33
CA ARG A 34 -7.21 -17.51 5.36
C ARG A 34 -6.34 -17.40 4.12
N SER A 35 -5.04 -17.56 4.29
CA SER A 35 -4.08 -17.74 3.19
C SER A 35 -4.48 -18.85 2.21
N THR A 36 -4.46 -18.55 0.91
CA THR A 36 -4.72 -19.53 -0.16
C THR A 36 -3.56 -20.50 -0.37
N ALA A 37 -2.36 -20.16 0.07
CA ALA A 37 -1.15 -20.94 -0.13
C ALA A 37 -0.97 -22.09 0.91
N GLY A 38 -2.01 -22.43 1.67
CA GLY A 38 -1.98 -23.54 2.62
C GLY A 38 -1.24 -23.25 3.94
N TYR A 39 -0.72 -22.04 4.12
CA TYR A 39 -0.15 -21.58 5.38
C TYR A 39 -1.24 -21.33 6.43
N ASP A 40 -0.90 -21.57 7.70
CA ASP A 40 -1.73 -21.21 8.86
C ASP A 40 -1.57 -19.72 9.14
N TRP A 41 -2.05 -18.90 8.21
CA TRP A 41 -2.12 -17.46 8.36
C TRP A 41 -3.55 -17.01 8.12
N ASP A 42 -4.11 -16.32 9.11
CA ASP A 42 -5.48 -15.84 9.14
C ASP A 42 -5.54 -14.35 9.52
N CYS A 43 -6.49 -13.62 8.94
CA CYS A 43 -6.87 -12.30 9.44
C CYS A 43 -8.37 -12.11 9.58
N CYS A 44 -8.76 -11.19 10.46
CA CYS A 44 -10.14 -10.79 10.64
C CYS A 44 -10.61 -9.83 9.55
N SER A 45 -11.92 -9.61 9.44
CA SER A 45 -12.50 -8.67 8.46
C SER A 45 -11.95 -7.25 8.61
N VAL A 46 -11.64 -6.84 9.85
CA VAL A 46 -11.11 -5.50 10.17
C VAL A 46 -9.70 -5.35 9.59
N CYS A 47 -8.79 -6.28 9.91
CA CYS A 47 -7.42 -6.25 9.38
C CYS A 47 -7.39 -6.48 7.86
N ARG A 48 -8.32 -7.27 7.31
CA ARG A 48 -8.46 -7.44 5.86
C ARG A 48 -8.84 -6.14 5.14
N ARG A 49 -9.37 -5.11 5.80
CA ARG A 49 -9.59 -3.80 5.13
C ARG A 49 -8.29 -3.08 4.79
N ASP A 50 -7.21 -3.40 5.49
CA ASP A 50 -5.88 -2.91 5.16
C ASP A 50 -5.23 -3.74 4.04
N ALA A 51 -5.85 -4.86 3.65
CA ALA A 51 -5.46 -5.64 2.49
C ALA A 51 -5.85 -4.93 1.20
N MET A 52 -4.93 -4.88 0.24
CA MET A 52 -5.23 -4.36 -1.09
C MET A 52 -6.07 -5.39 -1.83
N LEU A 53 -7.15 -4.90 -2.46
CA LEU A 53 -7.83 -5.68 -3.49
C LEU A 53 -6.84 -5.86 -4.63
N VAL A 54 -6.32 -7.06 -4.78
CA VAL A 54 -5.47 -7.35 -5.93
C VAL A 54 -6.42 -7.77 -7.03
N PRO A 55 -6.50 -7.04 -8.14
CA PRO A 55 -7.21 -7.58 -9.28
C PRO A 55 -6.54 -8.92 -9.61
N ASP A 56 -7.32 -10.01 -9.63
CA ASP A 56 -6.87 -11.35 -10.05
C ASP A 56 -6.17 -11.31 -11.43
N LYS A 57 -6.42 -10.24 -12.19
CA LYS A 57 -5.98 -10.02 -13.56
C LYS A 57 -5.60 -8.55 -13.76
N LEU A 58 -4.32 -8.25 -13.96
CA LEU A 58 -3.89 -6.92 -14.41
C LEU A 58 -3.03 -7.04 -15.67
N ALA A 59 -3.48 -6.43 -16.76
CA ALA A 59 -2.61 -6.09 -17.88
C ALA A 59 -1.86 -4.80 -17.50
N THR A 60 -0.53 -4.82 -17.60
CA THR A 60 0.31 -3.68 -17.23
C THR A 60 0.72 -2.90 -18.47
N ARG A 61 1.27 -1.69 -18.32
CA ARG A 61 1.85 -1.00 -19.48
C ARG A 61 3.09 -1.69 -20.02
N ALA A 62 3.85 -2.32 -19.12
CA ALA A 62 5.05 -3.08 -19.45
C ALA A 62 4.72 -4.38 -20.17
N HIS A 63 3.51 -4.92 -19.99
CA HIS A 63 3.13 -6.22 -20.51
C HIS A 63 1.63 -6.36 -20.79
N ARG A 64 1.31 -6.75 -22.03
CA ARG A 64 -0.06 -6.74 -22.57
C ARG A 64 -0.93 -7.89 -22.05
N HIS A 65 -0.35 -9.05 -21.73
CA HIS A 65 -1.13 -10.14 -21.16
C HIS A 65 -1.41 -9.88 -19.68
N VAL A 66 -2.36 -10.66 -19.17
CA VAL A 66 -2.77 -10.60 -17.78
C VAL A 66 -1.71 -11.27 -16.92
N LEU A 67 -1.25 -10.55 -15.89
CA LEU A 67 -0.39 -11.13 -14.86
C LEU A 67 -1.21 -11.73 -13.72
N TYR A 68 -0.76 -12.87 -13.23
CA TYR A 68 -1.35 -13.62 -12.13
C TYR A 68 -0.34 -13.78 -11.00
N TYR A 69 -0.83 -13.71 -9.76
CA TYR A 69 0.02 -13.95 -8.60
C TYR A 69 0.54 -15.41 -8.59
N CYS A 70 1.84 -15.58 -8.43
CA CYS A 70 2.51 -16.88 -8.33
C CYS A 70 3.41 -16.90 -7.09
N ALA A 71 3.16 -17.77 -6.13
CA ALA A 71 3.96 -17.82 -4.89
C ALA A 71 5.35 -18.46 -5.04
N ARG A 72 5.82 -18.74 -6.26
CA ARG A 72 7.10 -19.44 -6.48
C ARG A 72 8.30 -18.48 -6.37
N PRO A 73 9.22 -18.72 -5.40
CA PRO A 73 10.45 -17.94 -5.30
C PRO A 73 11.40 -18.25 -6.47
N GLY A 74 12.48 -17.46 -6.59
CA GLY A 74 13.52 -17.70 -7.60
C GLY A 74 13.16 -17.18 -8.99
N TYR A 75 12.58 -15.98 -9.08
CA TYR A 75 12.31 -15.29 -10.33
C TYR A 75 13.12 -14.00 -10.41
N ARG A 76 13.19 -13.42 -11.61
CA ARG A 76 13.75 -12.10 -11.85
C ARG A 76 12.62 -11.23 -12.41
N CYS A 77 12.43 -10.06 -11.84
CA CYS A 77 11.45 -9.09 -12.32
C CYS A 77 11.90 -8.51 -13.67
N ASP A 78 11.08 -8.58 -14.70
CA ASP A 78 11.36 -7.97 -16.01
C ASP A 78 11.28 -6.44 -15.98
N GLY A 79 10.48 -5.88 -15.07
CA GLY A 79 10.35 -4.43 -14.92
C GLY A 79 11.58 -3.75 -14.30
N CYS A 80 12.22 -4.38 -13.32
CA CYS A 80 13.33 -3.75 -12.57
C CYS A 80 14.60 -4.60 -12.44
N GLY A 81 14.61 -5.84 -12.94
CA GLY A 81 15.72 -6.79 -12.80
C GLY A 81 15.94 -7.35 -11.39
N GLY A 82 15.19 -6.87 -10.39
CA GLY A 82 15.25 -7.31 -9.00
C GLY A 82 14.28 -8.46 -8.69
N HIS A 83 13.98 -8.66 -7.40
CA HIS A 83 12.92 -9.56 -6.93
C HIS A 83 12.40 -9.11 -5.56
N ASP A 84 11.24 -9.61 -5.17
CA ASP A 84 10.71 -9.61 -3.81
C ASP A 84 9.85 -10.87 -3.57
N LEU A 85 9.19 -10.96 -2.42
CA LEU A 85 8.39 -12.14 -2.05
C LEU A 85 7.11 -12.32 -2.87
N ARG A 86 6.68 -11.32 -3.66
CA ARG A 86 5.46 -11.36 -4.46
C ARG A 86 5.83 -11.42 -5.94
N ARG A 87 5.56 -12.54 -6.59
CA ARG A 87 5.75 -12.68 -8.04
C ARG A 87 4.40 -12.61 -8.75
N TYR A 88 4.35 -11.86 -9.84
CA TYR A 88 3.22 -11.76 -10.74
C TYR A 88 3.67 -12.20 -12.11
N ARG A 89 3.16 -13.32 -12.59
CA ARG A 89 3.62 -14.01 -13.79
C ARG A 89 2.57 -13.97 -14.89
N CYS A 90 3.01 -13.83 -16.14
CA CYS A 90 2.21 -14.11 -17.32
C CYS A 90 2.14 -15.62 -17.61
N ASP A 91 0.97 -16.13 -17.96
CA ASP A 91 0.83 -17.54 -18.39
C ASP A 91 1.23 -17.73 -19.86
N ASP A 92 1.13 -16.67 -20.68
CA ASP A 92 1.37 -16.73 -22.13
C ASP A 92 2.86 -16.59 -22.49
N ASP A 93 3.69 -16.05 -21.59
CA ASP A 93 5.14 -15.88 -21.77
C ASP A 93 5.90 -15.93 -20.44
N ASP A 94 7.21 -15.63 -20.45
CA ASP A 94 8.09 -15.67 -19.29
C ASP A 94 8.09 -14.37 -18.47
N PHE A 95 7.17 -13.44 -18.76
CA PHE A 95 7.14 -12.15 -18.08
C PHE A 95 6.72 -12.28 -16.61
N ASP A 96 7.55 -11.74 -15.74
CA ASP A 96 7.41 -11.72 -14.29
C ASP A 96 7.60 -10.30 -13.74
N LEU A 97 6.69 -9.85 -12.89
CA LEU A 97 6.86 -8.64 -12.07
C LEU A 97 7.01 -9.00 -10.60
N CYS A 98 7.89 -8.26 -9.92
CA CYS A 98 7.88 -8.22 -8.48
C CYS A 98 6.71 -7.40 -7.95
N GLY A 99 6.36 -7.60 -6.69
CA GLY A 99 5.25 -6.91 -6.05
C GLY A 99 5.38 -5.39 -6.08
N ARG A 100 6.60 -4.85 -5.99
CA ARG A 100 6.82 -3.40 -6.11
C ARG A 100 6.47 -2.85 -7.48
N CYS A 101 6.85 -3.56 -8.55
CA CYS A 101 6.54 -3.14 -9.92
C CYS A 101 5.04 -3.29 -10.20
N PHE A 102 4.44 -4.39 -9.74
CA PHE A 102 3.01 -4.61 -9.88
C PHE A 102 2.19 -3.52 -9.16
N ASP A 103 2.51 -3.19 -7.90
CA ASP A 103 1.79 -2.13 -7.16
C ASP A 103 1.92 -0.77 -7.85
N SER A 104 3.09 -0.47 -8.43
CA SER A 104 3.32 0.76 -9.18
C SER A 104 2.39 0.86 -10.40
N GLU A 105 2.18 -0.25 -11.10
CA GLU A 105 1.24 -0.33 -12.23
C GLU A 105 -0.21 -0.20 -11.76
N VAL A 106 -0.60 -0.86 -10.67
CA VAL A 106 -1.95 -0.72 -10.08
C VAL A 106 -2.25 0.73 -9.72
N LEU A 107 -1.31 1.41 -9.05
CA LEU A 107 -1.45 2.81 -8.69
C LEU A 107 -1.54 3.70 -9.94
N ALA A 108 -0.74 3.42 -10.97
CA ALA A 108 -0.76 4.16 -12.22
C ALA A 108 -2.08 3.98 -12.99
N VAL A 109 -2.72 2.80 -12.92
CA VAL A 109 -4.04 2.53 -13.50
C VAL A 109 -5.13 3.23 -12.69
N ALA A 110 -5.08 3.17 -11.36
CA ALA A 110 -6.04 3.86 -10.49
C ALA A 110 -6.01 5.38 -10.67
N ALA A 111 -4.81 5.96 -10.86
CA ALA A 111 -4.66 7.39 -11.12
C ALA A 111 -5.28 7.84 -12.46
N ARG A 112 -5.28 6.97 -13.47
CA ARG A 112 -5.92 7.24 -14.77
C ARG A 112 -7.44 7.22 -14.69
N GLY A 113 -8.01 6.22 -14.01
CA GLY A 113 -9.46 6.16 -13.78
C GLY A 113 -10.01 7.39 -13.04
N ALA A 114 -9.21 8.02 -12.17
CA ALA A 114 -9.59 9.24 -11.48
C ALA A 114 -9.49 10.52 -12.33
N SER A 115 -8.79 10.49 -13.48
CA SER A 115 -8.66 11.66 -14.37
C SER A 115 -9.76 11.71 -15.44
N ASP A 116 -10.32 10.56 -15.82
CA ASP A 116 -11.41 10.50 -16.81
C ASP A 116 -12.77 10.92 -16.25
N GLU A 117 -12.98 10.87 -14.92
CA GLU A 117 -14.21 11.39 -14.27
C GLU A 117 -14.25 12.91 -14.10
N ALA A 118 -13.17 13.63 -14.46
CA ALA A 118 -13.12 15.10 -14.33
C ALA A 118 -13.63 15.87 -15.58
N SER A 119 -14.08 15.18 -16.64
CA SER A 119 -14.43 15.81 -17.93
C SER A 119 -15.93 15.76 -18.31
N GLY A 120 -16.83 15.41 -17.39
CA GLY A 120 -18.29 15.45 -17.62
C GLY A 120 -18.97 16.62 -16.91
N GLY A 121 -19.43 17.62 -17.67
CA GLY A 121 -20.00 18.86 -17.17
C GLY A 121 -21.47 18.82 -16.70
N ASP A 122 -21.77 19.87 -15.93
CA ASP A 122 -23.03 20.60 -15.71
C ASP A 122 -24.25 19.91 -15.08
N GLY A 123 -24.53 20.28 -13.82
CA GLY A 123 -25.81 20.07 -13.14
C GLY A 123 -25.80 20.44 -11.66
N ALA A 124 -26.31 21.62 -11.34
CA ALA A 124 -26.35 22.22 -10.01
C ALA A 124 -27.19 21.43 -8.96
N THR A 125 -26.71 21.35 -7.72
CA THR A 125 -27.27 22.01 -6.50
C THR A 125 -26.71 21.37 -5.23
N GLY A 126 -26.70 22.16 -4.16
CA GLY A 126 -25.87 21.95 -2.99
C GLY A 126 -26.03 20.63 -2.26
N LEU A 127 -24.90 20.15 -1.73
CA LEU A 127 -24.77 19.65 -0.36
C LEU A 127 -23.33 19.94 0.06
N LYS A 128 -23.18 20.85 1.05
CA LYS A 128 -21.94 21.03 1.81
C LYS A 128 -21.69 19.76 2.63
N GLY A 129 -21.23 18.70 1.98
CA GLY A 129 -20.74 17.49 2.62
C GLY A 129 -19.28 17.68 2.96
N THR A 130 -18.96 17.62 4.24
CA THR A 130 -17.59 17.51 4.78
C THR A 130 -16.91 16.25 4.24
N MET A 131 -16.36 16.31 3.03
CA MET A 131 -15.44 15.28 2.52
C MET A 131 -14.20 15.34 3.41
N ALA A 132 -14.09 14.36 4.31
CA ALA A 132 -12.89 14.12 5.08
C ALA A 132 -11.69 14.09 4.12
N ARG A 133 -10.75 15.02 4.31
CA ARG A 133 -9.46 15.03 3.62
C ARG A 133 -8.76 13.70 3.93
N MET A 134 -8.92 12.69 3.08
CA MET A 134 -8.06 11.52 3.10
C MET A 134 -6.61 12.01 3.02
N GLY A 135 -5.80 11.70 4.03
CA GLY A 135 -4.41 12.16 4.12
C GLY A 135 -3.62 11.70 2.90
N ALA A 136 -2.77 12.58 2.36
CA ALA A 136 -1.91 12.29 1.21
C ALA A 136 -1.09 11.00 1.44
N ARG A 137 -1.01 10.15 0.42
CA ARG A 137 -0.29 8.87 0.42
C ARG A 137 0.87 8.95 -0.56
N ILE A 138 2.09 8.72 -0.10
CA ILE A 138 3.31 8.94 -0.90
C ILE A 138 4.35 7.85 -0.60
N ALA A 139 5.02 7.38 -1.66
CA ALA A 139 6.20 6.52 -1.54
C ALA A 139 7.43 7.35 -1.10
N SER A 140 8.23 6.81 -0.20
CA SER A 140 9.47 7.44 0.26
C SER A 140 10.68 6.63 -0.23
N SER A 141 11.73 7.28 -0.71
CA SER A 141 12.99 6.59 -1.02
C SER A 141 13.64 5.98 0.23
N ALA A 142 13.35 6.52 1.42
CA ALA A 142 13.91 6.07 2.69
C ALA A 142 13.18 4.85 3.29
N HIS A 143 12.04 4.42 2.73
CA HIS A 143 11.27 3.28 3.24
C HIS A 143 10.41 2.65 2.14
N PRO A 144 10.42 1.31 1.95
CA PRO A 144 9.80 0.64 0.80
C PRO A 144 8.26 0.70 0.77
N HIS A 145 7.60 1.13 1.84
CA HIS A 145 6.14 1.18 1.93
C HIS A 145 5.59 2.59 1.75
N VAL A 146 4.32 2.65 1.35
CA VAL A 146 3.57 3.90 1.23
C VAL A 146 3.37 4.51 2.61
N LEU A 147 3.73 5.78 2.73
CA LEU A 147 3.49 6.58 3.92
C LEU A 147 2.20 7.38 3.74
N GLN A 148 1.37 7.44 4.77
CA GLN A 148 0.19 8.29 4.81
C GLN A 148 0.40 9.45 5.78
N ARG A 149 0.02 10.66 5.35
CA ARG A 149 -0.04 11.82 6.25
C ARG A 149 -1.15 11.61 7.29
N MET A 150 -0.75 11.56 8.55
CA MET A 150 -1.62 11.47 9.71
C MET A 150 -1.56 12.77 10.52
N ARG A 151 -2.60 13.05 11.31
CA ARG A 151 -2.51 14.08 12.36
C ARG A 151 -1.49 13.59 13.39
N ALA A 152 -0.53 14.43 13.78
CA ALA A 152 0.36 14.09 14.87
C ALA A 152 -0.44 13.87 16.14
N GLY A 153 -0.42 12.63 16.63
CA GLY A 153 -0.80 12.30 18.00
C GLY A 153 0.28 12.73 18.99
N PRO A 154 -0.01 12.72 20.30
CA PRO A 154 1.01 12.95 21.31
C PRO A 154 2.09 11.86 21.24
N ALA A 155 3.35 12.26 21.34
CA ALA A 155 4.54 11.40 21.46
C ALA A 155 4.73 10.34 20.36
N TRP A 156 5.41 10.72 19.28
CA TRP A 156 5.94 9.82 18.25
C TRP A 156 7.37 10.24 17.89
N PHE A 157 8.12 9.39 17.21
CA PHE A 157 9.50 9.68 16.80
C PHE A 157 9.62 9.62 15.28
N CYS A 158 10.38 10.53 14.69
CA CYS A 158 10.73 10.45 13.27
C CYS A 158 11.94 9.52 13.11
N ASP A 159 11.82 8.43 12.35
CA ASP A 159 12.91 7.45 12.15
C ASP A 159 14.15 8.04 11.49
N MET A 160 13.99 9.07 10.67
CA MET A 160 15.12 9.65 9.93
C MET A 160 15.90 10.70 10.75
N CYS A 161 15.25 11.42 11.67
CA CYS A 161 15.93 12.45 12.48
C CYS A 161 15.94 12.17 13.99
N ALA A 162 15.35 11.05 14.41
CA ALA A 162 15.24 10.57 15.79
C ALA A 162 14.61 11.55 16.79
N ARG A 163 13.93 12.61 16.33
CA ARG A 163 13.30 13.60 17.21
C ARG A 163 11.91 13.16 17.61
N ARG A 164 11.62 13.34 18.90
CA ARG A 164 10.27 13.25 19.46
C ARG A 164 9.42 14.38 18.90
N ASP A 165 8.15 14.09 18.63
CA ASP A 165 7.10 14.99 18.13
C ASP A 165 7.24 15.51 16.70
N GLY A 166 8.31 15.17 15.98
CA GLY A 166 8.47 15.52 14.58
C GLY A 166 8.62 17.01 14.28
N ARG A 167 8.84 17.87 15.29
CA ARG A 167 9.30 19.25 15.05
C ARG A 167 10.64 19.22 14.33
N GLY A 168 10.58 19.42 13.01
CA GLY A 168 11.75 19.58 12.16
C GLY A 168 12.65 20.73 12.65
N HIS A 169 13.80 20.90 12.02
CA HIS A 169 14.70 22.02 12.31
C HIS A 169 13.98 23.36 12.12
N GLY A 170 13.63 24.05 13.22
CA GLY A 170 13.41 25.50 13.21
C GLY A 170 12.01 26.04 12.89
N VAL A 171 10.96 25.22 12.83
CA VAL A 171 9.57 25.75 12.71
C VAL A 171 8.84 25.67 14.04
N GLU A 172 8.88 26.77 14.80
CA GLU A 172 8.00 26.98 15.94
C GLU A 172 6.55 27.14 15.46
N GLY A 173 5.60 26.49 16.14
CA GLY A 173 4.16 26.73 15.94
C GLY A 173 3.45 25.92 14.85
N ALA A 174 4.15 25.17 13.99
CA ALA A 174 3.50 24.23 13.07
C ALA A 174 3.25 22.89 13.78
N ALA A 175 2.00 22.41 13.80
CA ALA A 175 1.71 21.04 14.18
C ALA A 175 2.53 20.12 13.25
N ALA A 176 3.47 19.37 13.83
CA ALA A 176 4.36 18.51 13.05
C ALA A 176 3.54 17.51 12.24
N GLU A 177 3.63 17.57 10.92
CA GLU A 177 3.03 16.53 10.09
C GLU A 177 3.73 15.20 10.36
N ARG A 178 2.95 14.14 10.64
CA ARG A 178 3.43 12.77 10.79
C ARG A 178 3.09 11.98 9.53
N TRP A 179 4.06 11.31 8.94
CA TRP A 179 3.91 10.44 7.79
C TRP A 179 4.17 9.01 8.23
N ARG A 180 3.12 8.22 8.44
CA ARG A 180 3.23 6.85 8.98
C ARG A 180 3.11 5.81 7.88
N CYS A 181 3.90 4.75 7.99
CA CYS A 181 3.78 3.57 7.14
C CYS A 181 2.42 2.89 7.28
N LEU A 182 1.77 2.59 6.14
CA LEU A 182 0.50 1.85 6.12
C LEU A 182 0.66 0.34 6.17
N SER A 183 1.85 -0.19 5.91
CA SER A 183 2.13 -1.62 5.95
C SER A 183 2.42 -2.15 7.37
N GLY A 184 2.03 -1.41 8.41
CA GLY A 184 2.18 -1.84 9.80
C GLY A 184 3.60 -1.72 10.39
N CYS A 185 4.59 -1.23 9.63
CA CYS A 185 5.88 -0.89 10.19
C CYS A 185 5.75 0.30 11.16
N ASP A 186 6.57 0.33 12.21
CA ASP A 186 6.67 1.49 13.10
C ASP A 186 7.49 2.64 12.51
N TYR A 187 7.44 2.77 11.17
CA TYR A 187 8.19 3.77 10.43
C TYR A 187 7.36 5.04 10.23
N ASP A 188 7.90 6.16 10.71
CA ASP A 188 7.31 7.47 10.77
C ASP A 188 8.30 8.55 10.32
N LEU A 189 7.85 9.45 9.45
CA LEU A 189 8.62 10.63 9.04
C LEU A 189 7.92 11.92 9.45
N CYS A 190 8.73 12.92 9.81
CA CYS A 190 8.23 14.30 9.88
C CYS A 190 8.14 14.94 8.51
N GLY A 191 7.31 15.97 8.38
CA GLY A 191 7.15 16.71 7.13
C GLY A 191 8.48 17.21 6.54
N ALA A 192 9.45 17.60 7.38
CA ALA A 192 10.78 18.02 6.92
C ALA A 192 11.61 16.87 6.34
N CYS A 193 11.61 15.70 6.99
CA CYS A 193 12.28 14.51 6.46
C CYS A 193 11.59 14.01 5.18
N MET A 194 10.27 14.04 5.15
CA MET A 194 9.48 13.70 3.96
C MET A 194 9.76 14.65 2.79
N GLY A 195 10.01 15.93 3.06
CA GLY A 195 10.42 16.90 2.03
C GLY A 195 11.77 16.53 1.40
N ARG A 196 12.74 16.09 2.21
CA ARG A 196 14.06 15.65 1.72
C ARG A 196 13.98 14.38 0.87
N THR A 197 13.23 13.38 1.31
CA THR A 197 13.11 12.11 0.56
C THR A 197 12.48 12.29 -0.82
N ARG A 198 11.72 13.38 -1.05
CA ARG A 198 11.21 13.75 -2.38
C ARG A 198 12.25 14.44 -3.25
N GLN A 199 13.16 15.22 -2.67
CA GLN A 199 14.20 15.93 -3.41
C GLN A 199 15.30 14.96 -3.86
N ASP A 200 15.63 13.98 -3.02
CA ASP A 200 16.66 12.99 -3.30
C ASP A 200 16.25 11.97 -4.40
N GLY A 201 14.95 11.90 -4.74
CA GLY A 201 14.43 11.04 -5.82
C GLY A 201 14.36 11.71 -7.20
N GLY A 202 14.75 12.98 -7.31
CA GLY A 202 14.68 13.77 -8.55
C GLY A 202 16.03 14.01 -9.24
N GLY A 203 17.09 13.35 -8.79
CA GLY A 203 18.45 13.52 -9.30
C GLY A 203 19.15 12.20 -9.59
N ALA A 204 18.74 11.52 -10.67
CA ALA A 204 19.54 10.56 -11.44
C ALA A 204 18.83 10.26 -12.76
#